data_AF-A0A3D4GZW1-F1
#
_entry.id   AF-A0A3D4GZW1-F1
#
_cell.length_a   1.000
_cell.length_b   1.000
_cell.length_c   1.000
_cell.angle_alpha   90.00
_cell.angle_beta   90.00
_cell.angle_gamma   90.00
#
_symmetry.space_group_name_H-M   'P 1'
#
loop_
_entity.id
_entity.type
_entity.pdbx_description
1 polymer ?
#
loop_
_entity_poly.entity_id
_entity_poly.type
_entity_poly.pdbx_seq_one_letter_code
_entity_poly.pdbx_strand_id
1 'polypeptide(L)' 'MTSRERVLTTFAGDEADRVPINYFANPDIDRRMKSHFGLTKDEREGLLQALGVDFRTVSAPYIGPKRHEDVP' A
#
# COMPACT_ATOMS: atom_id res chain seq x y z
N MET A 1 -10.32 7.04 14.16
CA MET A 1 -10.48 7.66 12.82
C MET A 1 -10.39 6.58 11.75
N THR A 2 -11.04 6.73 10.61
CA THR A 2 -10.80 5.90 9.41
C THR A 2 -9.43 6.22 8.82
N SER A 3 -8.88 5.35 7.97
CA SER A 3 -7.62 5.63 7.26
C SER A 3 -7.69 6.91 6.43
N ARG A 4 -8.84 7.18 5.78
CA ARG A 4 -9.06 8.42 5.02
C ARG A 4 -9.01 9.64 5.94
N GLU A 5 -9.75 9.62 7.04
CA GLU A 5 -9.77 10.72 8.01
C GLU A 5 -8.36 11.00 8.55
N ARG A 6 -7.67 9.95 9.02
CA ARG A 6 -6.32 10.05 9.58
C ARG A 6 -5.33 10.70 8.60
N VAL A 7 -5.34 10.27 7.34
CA VAL A 7 -4.47 10.82 6.30
C VAL A 7 -4.77 12.29 6.05
N LEU A 8 -6.04 12.65 5.91
CA LEU A 8 -6.44 14.05 5.66
C LEU A 8 -6.13 14.97 6.85
N THR A 9 -6.38 14.52 8.09
CA THR A 9 -6.02 15.25 9.31
C THR A 9 -4.51 15.48 9.39
N THR A 10 -3.71 14.44 9.14
CA THR A 10 -2.24 14.56 9.14
C THR A 10 -1.75 15.55 8.09
N PHE A 11 -2.32 15.53 6.87
CA PHE A 11 -1.94 16.48 5.81
C PHE A 11 -2.42 17.91 6.06
N ALA A 12 -3.46 18.10 6.88
CA ALA A 12 -3.89 19.43 7.33
C ALA A 12 -2.94 20.02 8.40
N GLY A 13 -2.00 19.24 8.94
CA GLY A 13 -1.10 19.65 10.01
C GLY A 13 -1.69 19.51 11.41
N ASP A 14 -2.86 18.87 11.53
CA ASP A 14 -3.55 18.60 12.80
C ASP A 14 -3.12 17.25 13.40
N GLU A 15 -3.41 17.05 14.69
CA GLU A 15 -3.13 15.81 15.40
C GLU A 15 -4.15 14.70 15.07
N ALA A 16 -3.67 13.64 14.41
CA ALA A 16 -4.46 12.43 14.12
C ALA A 16 -4.35 11.38 15.25
N ASP A 17 -5.24 10.38 15.24
CA ASP A 17 -5.26 9.31 16.26
C ASP A 17 -3.99 8.43 16.27
N ARG A 18 -3.23 8.41 15.17
CA ARG A 18 -1.84 7.93 15.07
C ARG A 18 -1.23 8.43 13.75
N VAL A 19 0.08 8.29 13.60
CA VAL A 19 0.78 8.53 12.32
C VAL A 19 0.26 7.57 11.24
N PRO A 20 -0.16 8.06 10.05
CA PRO A 20 -0.52 7.20 8.92
C PRO A 20 0.68 6.37 8.44
N ILE A 21 0.45 5.11 8.08
CA ILE A 21 1.51 4.21 7.61
C ILE A 21 1.22 3.68 6.20
N ASN A 22 2.29 3.49 5.44
CA ASN A 22 2.28 2.74 4.19
C ASN A 22 3.01 1.40 4.37
N TYR A 23 2.81 0.47 3.46
CA TYR A 23 3.51 -0.81 3.44
C TYR A 23 4.21 -1.04 2.09
N PHE A 24 5.49 -1.36 2.16
CA PHE A 24 6.32 -1.75 1.02
C PHE A 24 7.35 -2.77 1.48
N ALA A 25 7.47 -3.87 0.74
CA ALA A 25 8.35 -4.97 1.09
C ALA A 25 8.86 -5.66 -0.18
N ASN A 26 10.01 -6.35 -0.06
CA ASN A 26 10.43 -7.28 -1.09
C ASN A 26 9.54 -8.54 -1.07
N PRO A 27 9.55 -9.36 -2.15
CA PRO A 27 8.66 -10.51 -2.26
C PRO A 27 8.81 -11.56 -1.14
N ASP A 28 10.01 -11.77 -0.59
CA ASP A 28 10.20 -12.78 0.45
C ASP A 28 9.64 -12.31 1.81
N ILE A 29 9.83 -11.04 2.17
CA ILE A 29 9.22 -10.45 3.37
C ILE A 29 7.69 -10.47 3.22
N ASP A 30 7.17 -10.05 2.08
CA ASP A 30 5.73 -10.04 1.82
C ASP A 30 5.10 -11.42 1.98
N ARG A 31 5.75 -12.45 1.42
CA ARG A 31 5.34 -13.84 1.58
C ARG A 31 5.31 -14.28 3.05
N ARG A 32 6.36 -13.97 3.82
CA ARG A 32 6.44 -14.34 5.24
C ARG A 32 5.37 -13.62 6.07
N MET A 33 5.10 -12.36 5.78
CA MET A 33 4.04 -11.58 6.43
C MET A 33 2.66 -12.19 6.15
N LYS A 34 2.35 -12.54 4.90
CA LYS A 34 1.11 -13.22 4.55
C LYS A 34 0.96 -14.56 5.28
N SER A 35 2.03 -15.36 5.32
CA SER A 35 2.02 -16.62 6.07
C SER A 35 1.77 -16.41 7.57
N HIS A 36 2.34 -15.37 8.17
CA HIS A 36 2.12 -15.03 9.58
C HIS A 36 0.65 -14.71 9.88
N PHE A 37 -0.01 -13.97 8.98
CA PHE A 37 -1.43 -13.61 9.12
C PHE A 37 -2.41 -14.66 8.56
N GLY A 38 -1.92 -15.82 8.11
CA GLY A 38 -2.78 -16.87 7.55
C GLY A 38 -3.38 -16.53 6.18
N LEU A 39 -2.78 -15.60 5.44
CA LEU A 39 -3.24 -15.13 4.14
C LEU A 39 -2.62 -15.92 2.99
N THR A 40 -3.35 -16.07 1.91
CA THR A 40 -2.84 -16.62 0.65
C THR A 40 -1.86 -15.66 -0.02
N LYS A 41 -1.08 -16.17 -0.98
CA LYS A 41 -0.04 -15.39 -1.67
C LYS A 41 -0.60 -14.17 -2.41
N ASP A 42 -1.84 -14.24 -2.89
CA ASP A 42 -2.46 -13.20 -3.70
C ASP A 42 -3.30 -12.20 -2.89
N GLU A 43 -3.45 -12.43 -1.58
CA GLU A 43 -4.25 -11.58 -0.68
C GLU A 43 -3.49 -10.33 -0.22
N ARG A 44 -3.26 -9.41 -1.16
CA ARG A 44 -2.66 -8.12 -0.86
C ARG A 44 -3.52 -7.28 0.08
N GLU A 45 -4.81 -7.11 -0.21
CA GLU A 45 -5.68 -6.25 0.60
C GLU A 45 -5.86 -6.81 2.01
N GLY A 46 -5.97 -8.13 2.17
CA GLY A 46 -6.02 -8.77 3.48
C GLY A 46 -4.79 -8.41 4.34
N LEU A 47 -3.59 -8.39 3.74
CA LEU A 47 -2.38 -8.01 4.46
C LEU A 47 -2.39 -6.52 4.84
N LEU A 48 -2.82 -5.64 3.93
CA LEU A 48 -2.91 -4.21 4.21
C LEU A 48 -3.88 -3.92 5.36
N GLN A 49 -4.99 -4.66 5.45
CA GLN A 49 -5.95 -4.54 6.55
C GLN A 49 -5.38 -5.07 7.87
N ALA A 50 -4.75 -6.25 7.86
CA ALA A 50 -4.13 -6.84 9.05
C ALA A 50 -3.04 -5.93 9.66
N LEU A 51 -2.31 -5.21 8.80
CA LEU A 51 -1.28 -4.26 9.22
C LEU A 51 -1.82 -2.86 9.55
N GLY A 52 -3.10 -2.58 9.31
CA GLY A 52 -3.66 -1.24 9.51
C GLY A 52 -3.06 -0.19 8.57
N VAL A 53 -2.66 -0.59 7.36
CA VAL A 53 -2.11 0.33 6.35
C VAL A 53 -3.16 1.36 5.95
N ASP A 54 -2.73 2.60 5.73
CA ASP A 54 -3.64 3.71 5.43
C ASP A 54 -3.75 4.02 3.94
N PHE A 55 -2.68 3.75 3.19
CA PHE A 55 -2.58 4.08 1.77
C PHE A 55 -2.83 2.88 0.87
N ARG A 56 -3.51 3.11 -0.25
CA ARG A 56 -3.70 2.15 -1.36
C ARG A 56 -3.06 2.75 -2.61
N THR A 57 -2.37 1.91 -3.37
CA THR A 57 -1.74 2.29 -4.63
C THR A 57 -2.62 1.85 -5.79
N VAL A 58 -2.83 2.75 -6.74
CA VAL A 58 -3.42 2.44 -8.04
C VAL A 58 -2.29 2.47 -9.07
N SER A 59 -2.01 1.33 -9.68
CA SER A 59 -1.00 1.18 -10.74
C SER A 59 -1.70 0.98 -12.08
N ALA A 60 -2.30 2.04 -12.61
CA ALA A 60 -2.96 1.96 -13.91
C ALA A 60 -1.91 1.74 -15.03
N PRO A 61 -2.19 0.84 -16.00
CA PRO A 61 -1.30 0.66 -17.14
C PRO A 61 -1.24 1.94 -17.98
N TYR A 62 -0.04 2.30 -18.44
CA TYR A 62 0.13 3.43 -19.36
C TYR A 62 -0.37 3.04 -20.75
N ILE A 63 -1.33 3.80 -21.29
CA ILE A 63 -1.94 3.58 -22.62
C ILE A 63 -1.59 4.69 -23.63
N GLY A 64 -0.62 5.54 -23.33
CA GLY A 64 -0.17 6.60 -24.23
C GLY A 64 0.91 6.16 -25.22
N PRO A 65 1.39 7.08 -26.08
CA PRO A 65 2.41 6.76 -27.08
C PRO A 65 3.73 6.37 -26.43
N LYS A 66 4.47 5.43 -27.06
CA LYS A 66 5.81 5.02 -26.64
C LYS A 66 6.74 6.23 -26.56
N ARG A 67 7.35 6.44 -25.39
CA ARG A 67 8.23 7.59 -25.13
C ARG A 67 9.72 7.29 -25.30
N HIS A 68 10.10 6.02 -25.25
CA HIS A 68 11.49 5.55 -25.29
C HIS A 68 11.57 4.26 -26.09
N GLU A 69 12.71 3.99 -26.74
CA GLU A 69 12.99 2.72 -27.40
C GLU A 69 12.97 1.54 -26.41
N ASP A 70 12.78 0.31 -26.91
CA ASP A 70 12.81 -0.86 -26.04
C ASP A 70 14.24 -1.11 -25.56
N VAL A 71 14.40 -1.45 -24.29
CA VAL A 71 15.70 -1.88 -23.76
C VAL A 71 15.98 -3.29 -24.31
N PRO A 72 17.18 -3.56 -24.88
CA PRO A 72 17.53 -4.86 -25.46
C PRO A 72 17.43 -6.04 -24.49
#